data_AF-A0A3D4X1M1-F1
#
_entry.id   AF-A0A3D4X1M1-F1
#
_cell.length_a   1.000
_cell.length_b   1.000
_cell.length_c   1.000
_cell.angle_alpha   90.00
_cell.angle_beta   90.00
_cell.angle_gamma   90.00
#
_symmetry.space_group_name_H-M   'P 1'
#
loop_
_entity.id
_entity.type
_entity.pdbx_description
1 polymer ?
#
loop_
_entity_poly.entity_id
_entity_poly.type
_entity_poly.pdbx_seq_one_letter_code
_entity_poly.pdbx_strand_id
1 'polypeptide(L)'
;GLAAPRTFFTVLDEMWRALRVGHGLVDRADALTRLNRQKGTGVAMITHSLDDPASLPTAEDRAKARGFADRSAVLMIGPCSESELDAVHRVRNLSAAERREVLSWSAPPSFGAGGRAAVGLGNFLLKVGSRPGIPVHLEPTSTEQRLGNTNARWVMNRG
;
A
#
# COMPACT_ATOMS: atom_id res chain seq x y z
N GLY A 1 -9.57 36.72 2.87
CA GLY A 1 -8.89 36.83 4.17
C GLY A 1 -7.68 35.93 4.15
N LEU A 2 -6.48 36.49 4.34
CA LEU A 2 -5.20 35.80 4.18
C LEU A 2 -4.83 35.03 5.45
N ALA A 3 -5.52 33.92 5.72
CA ALA A 3 -5.00 32.91 6.62
C ALA A 3 -3.80 32.22 5.94
N ALA A 4 -2.80 31.79 6.73
CA ALA A 4 -1.62 31.09 6.22
C ALA A 4 -2.02 29.91 5.31
N PRO A 5 -1.29 29.67 4.20
CA PRO A 5 -1.53 28.52 3.33
C PRO A 5 -1.58 27.23 4.15
N ARG A 6 -2.64 26.45 4.00
CA ARG A 6 -2.78 25.15 4.67
C ARG A 6 -2.34 24.05 3.72
N THR A 7 -1.39 23.23 4.16
CA THR A 7 -1.07 21.95 3.55
C THR A 7 -2.02 20.89 4.10
N PHE A 8 -2.58 20.08 3.21
CA PHE A 8 -3.45 18.96 3.56
C PHE A 8 -2.75 17.64 3.25
N PHE A 9 -3.07 16.61 4.02
CA PHE A 9 -2.59 15.25 3.78
C PHE A 9 -3.77 14.28 3.85
N THR A 10 -4.03 13.59 2.75
CA THR A 10 -5.16 12.66 2.62
C THR A 10 -4.65 11.23 2.68
N VAL A 11 -5.26 10.41 3.53
CA VAL A 11 -5.01 8.96 3.61
C VAL A 11 -6.19 8.23 2.98
N LEU A 12 -5.90 7.38 2.00
CA LEU A 12 -6.88 6.61 1.24
C LEU A 12 -6.61 5.12 1.46
N ASP A 13 -7.30 4.53 2.42
CA ASP A 13 -7.22 3.10 2.71
C ASP A 13 -8.20 2.32 1.82
N GLU A 14 -7.69 1.29 1.15
CA GLU A 14 -8.43 0.40 0.26
C GLU A 14 -9.33 1.13 -0.77
N MET A 15 -8.81 2.22 -1.32
CA MET A 15 -9.53 3.10 -2.25
C MET A 15 -10.07 2.34 -3.48
N TRP A 16 -9.41 1.26 -3.91
CA TRP A 16 -9.84 0.44 -5.03
C TRP A 16 -11.22 -0.17 -4.82
N ARG A 17 -11.60 -0.47 -3.56
CA ARG A 17 -12.94 -0.99 -3.25
C ARG A 17 -14.02 0.03 -3.63
N ALA A 18 -13.79 1.31 -3.34
CA ALA A 18 -14.72 2.37 -3.71
C ALA A 18 -14.80 2.55 -5.24
N LEU A 19 -13.68 2.41 -5.95
CA LEU A 19 -13.63 2.55 -7.40
C LEU A 19 -14.43 1.46 -8.14
N ARG A 20 -14.62 0.28 -7.54
CA ARG A 20 -15.43 -0.81 -8.12
C ARG A 20 -16.95 -0.54 -8.08
N VAL A 21 -17.43 0.43 -7.29
CA VAL A 21 -18.87 0.60 -6.99
C VAL A 21 -19.66 1.19 -8.15
N GLY A 22 -19.04 1.94 -9.06
CA GLY A 22 -19.78 2.61 -10.13
C GLY A 22 -18.93 3.14 -11.26
N HIS A 23 -19.55 3.24 -12.43
CA HIS A 23 -18.96 3.79 -13.65
C HIS A 23 -18.49 5.24 -13.45
N GLY A 24 -17.29 5.57 -13.94
CA GLY A 24 -16.72 6.92 -13.90
C GLY A 24 -16.17 7.35 -12.53
N LEU A 25 -16.09 6.47 -11.54
CA LEU A 25 -15.40 6.78 -10.27
C LEU A 25 -13.88 6.85 -10.44
N VAL A 26 -13.32 6.04 -11.33
CA VAL A 26 -11.89 6.08 -11.66
C VAL A 26 -11.50 7.43 -12.28
N ASP A 27 -12.31 7.97 -13.17
CA ASP A 27 -12.07 9.30 -13.76
C ASP A 27 -12.12 10.43 -12.73
N ARG A 28 -13.10 10.37 -11.81
CA ARG A 28 -13.21 11.35 -10.73
C ARG A 28 -12.01 11.27 -9.79
N ALA A 29 -11.55 10.07 -9.45
CA ALA A 29 -10.35 9.87 -8.66
C ALA A 29 -9.10 10.38 -9.39
N ASP A 30 -8.96 10.12 -10.70
CA ASP A 30 -7.84 10.65 -11.50
C ASP A 30 -7.80 12.18 -11.46
N ALA A 31 -8.94 12.83 -11.70
CA ALA A 31 -9.08 14.28 -11.65
C ALA A 31 -8.71 14.85 -10.25
N LEU A 32 -9.19 14.20 -9.18
CA LEU A 32 -8.87 14.59 -7.81
C LEU A 32 -7.36 14.45 -7.51
N THR A 33 -6.73 13.34 -7.90
CA THR A 33 -5.29 13.16 -7.67
C THR A 33 -4.44 14.20 -8.40
N ARG A 34 -4.85 14.61 -9.61
CA ARG A 34 -4.19 15.69 -10.37
C ARG A 34 -4.35 17.05 -9.71
N LEU A 35 -5.55 17.37 -9.23
CA LEU A 35 -5.82 18.62 -8.52
C LEU A 35 -5.02 18.71 -7.21
N ASN A 36 -4.94 17.63 -6.44
CA ASN A 36 -4.19 17.57 -5.19
C ASN A 36 -2.72 17.98 -5.37
N ARG A 37 -2.08 17.55 -6.47
CA ARG A 37 -0.70 17.93 -6.79
C ARG A 37 -0.54 19.45 -7.00
N GLN A 38 -1.52 20.11 -7.59
CA GLN A 38 -1.48 21.56 -7.82
C GLN A 38 -1.81 22.38 -6.56
N LYS A 39 -2.57 21.81 -5.64
CA LYS A 39 -3.05 22.50 -4.42
C LYS A 39 -2.16 22.26 -3.19
N GLY A 40 -1.03 21.57 -3.33
CA GLY A 40 -0.13 21.27 -2.22
C GLY A 40 -0.70 20.22 -1.25
N THR A 41 -1.54 19.32 -1.74
CA THR A 41 -2.11 18.22 -0.94
C THR A 41 -1.28 16.96 -1.14
N GLY A 42 -0.72 16.43 -0.04
CA GLY A 42 -0.10 15.11 -0.03
C GLY A 42 -1.16 14.00 0.01
N VAL A 43 -0.88 12.87 -0.63
CA VAL A 43 -1.79 11.73 -0.66
C VAL A 43 -1.02 10.45 -0.35
N ALA A 44 -1.49 9.69 0.62
CA ALA A 44 -1.08 8.31 0.86
C ALA A 44 -2.21 7.37 0.43
N MET A 45 -1.87 6.39 -0.40
CA MET A 45 -2.78 5.31 -0.80
C MET A 45 -2.27 4.02 -0.16
N ILE A 46 -3.14 3.34 0.58
CA ILE A 46 -2.83 2.09 1.28
C ILE A 46 -3.68 1.00 0.66
N THR A 47 -3.04 -0.10 0.28
CA THR A 47 -3.69 -1.21 -0.42
C THR A 47 -2.96 -2.51 -0.16
N HIS A 48 -3.72 -3.60 -0.12
CA HIS A 48 -3.20 -4.95 -0.05
C HIS A 48 -2.61 -5.43 -1.37
N SER A 49 -3.21 -5.09 -2.53
CA SER A 49 -2.67 -5.52 -3.82
C SER A 49 -2.84 -4.49 -4.92
N LEU A 50 -1.77 -4.26 -5.69
CA LEU A 50 -1.84 -3.48 -6.94
C LEU A 50 -2.56 -4.21 -8.07
N ASP A 51 -2.92 -5.48 -7.89
CA ASP A 51 -3.78 -6.22 -8.81
C ASP A 51 -5.26 -6.10 -8.44
N ASP A 52 -5.63 -5.47 -7.31
CA ASP A 52 -7.04 -5.18 -6.99
C ASP A 52 -7.79 -4.41 -8.09
N PRO A 53 -7.16 -3.46 -8.81
CA PRO A 53 -7.77 -2.83 -9.98
C PRO A 53 -8.15 -3.81 -11.10
N ALA A 54 -7.57 -5.02 -11.18
CA ALA A 54 -7.85 -5.97 -12.26
C ALA A 54 -9.33 -6.39 -12.35
N SER A 55 -10.07 -6.25 -11.25
CA SER A 55 -11.51 -6.48 -11.17
C SER A 55 -12.38 -5.33 -11.71
N LEU A 56 -11.78 -4.18 -12.07
CA LEU A 56 -12.51 -3.07 -12.67
C LEU A 56 -13.07 -3.50 -14.05
N PRO A 57 -14.28 -3.04 -14.41
CA PRO A 57 -15.03 -3.59 -15.53
C PRO A 57 -14.33 -3.36 -16.89
N THR A 58 -13.75 -2.17 -17.10
CA THR A 58 -13.17 -1.80 -18.40
C THR A 58 -11.64 -1.83 -18.37
N ALA A 59 -11.02 -2.15 -19.51
CA ALA A 59 -9.56 -2.10 -19.64
C ALA A 59 -9.00 -0.68 -19.43
N GLU A 60 -9.77 0.34 -19.83
CA GLU A 60 -9.45 1.74 -19.63
C GLU A 60 -9.39 2.09 -18.13
N ASP A 61 -10.39 1.69 -17.35
CA ASP A 61 -10.41 1.90 -15.89
C ASP A 61 -9.24 1.20 -15.20
N ARG A 62 -8.92 -0.04 -15.62
CA ARG A 62 -7.76 -0.78 -15.12
C ARG A 62 -6.45 -0.04 -15.38
N ALA A 63 -6.28 0.51 -16.59
CA ALA A 63 -5.09 1.27 -16.95
C ALA A 63 -4.97 2.58 -16.15
N LYS A 64 -6.07 3.34 -16.02
CA LYS A 64 -6.10 4.58 -15.21
C LYS A 64 -5.80 4.31 -13.75
N ALA A 65 -6.42 3.29 -13.17
CA ALA A 65 -6.21 2.86 -11.80
C ALA A 65 -4.74 2.48 -11.55
N ARG A 66 -4.13 1.69 -12.43
CA ARG A 66 -2.69 1.38 -12.36
C ARG A 66 -1.80 2.63 -12.44
N GLY A 67 -2.23 3.62 -13.22
CA GLY A 67 -1.57 4.92 -13.31
C GLY A 67 -1.51 5.70 -11.99
N PHE A 68 -2.36 5.41 -10.99
CA PHE A 68 -2.27 6.07 -9.67
C PHE A 68 -1.01 5.63 -8.92
N ALA A 69 -0.71 4.33 -8.95
CA ALA A 69 0.49 3.79 -8.33
C ALA A 69 1.76 4.28 -9.06
N ASP A 70 1.75 4.35 -10.40
CA ASP A 70 2.90 4.82 -11.19
C ASP A 70 3.27 6.27 -10.89
N ARG A 71 2.28 7.12 -10.66
CA ARG A 71 2.51 8.54 -10.35
C ARG A 71 2.91 8.79 -8.89
N SER A 72 2.92 7.76 -8.05
CA SER A 72 3.39 7.90 -6.68
C SER A 72 4.90 8.14 -6.67
N ALA A 73 5.32 9.24 -6.03
CA ALA A 73 6.74 9.59 -5.94
C ALA A 73 7.54 8.57 -5.11
N VAL A 74 6.87 7.99 -4.12
CA VAL A 74 7.40 6.98 -3.21
C VAL A 74 6.43 5.80 -3.18
N LEU A 75 6.98 4.59 -3.23
CA LEU A 75 6.26 3.36 -2.91
C LEU A 75 6.85 2.80 -1.62
N MET A 76 5.98 2.38 -0.71
CA MET A 76 6.33 1.69 0.53
C MET A 76 5.77 0.27 0.43
N ILE A 77 6.66 -0.72 0.33
CA ILE A 77 6.30 -2.10 0.00
C ILE A 77 6.57 -2.96 1.23
N GLY A 78 5.52 -3.50 1.85
CA GLY A 78 5.64 -4.42 2.99
C GLY A 78 5.92 -5.85 2.54
N PRO A 79 5.90 -6.83 3.46
CA PRO A 79 6.00 -8.24 3.12
C PRO A 79 4.85 -8.62 2.18
N CYS A 80 5.18 -9.18 1.02
CA CYS A 80 4.21 -9.64 0.04
C CYS A 80 4.72 -10.87 -0.74
N SER A 81 3.83 -11.48 -1.51
CA SER A 81 4.09 -12.63 -2.37
C SER A 81 4.85 -12.25 -3.64
N GLU A 82 5.41 -13.25 -4.33
CA GLU A 82 6.11 -13.04 -5.60
C GLU A 82 5.19 -12.44 -6.68
N SER A 83 3.93 -12.89 -6.74
CA SER A 83 2.92 -12.32 -7.64
C SER A 83 2.61 -10.84 -7.35
N GLU A 84 2.59 -10.44 -6.08
CA GLU A 84 2.39 -9.04 -5.71
C GLU A 84 3.61 -8.19 -6.05
N LEU A 85 4.82 -8.74 -5.90
CA LEU A 85 6.04 -8.07 -6.37
C LEU A 85 6.07 -7.91 -7.88
N ASP A 86 5.50 -8.85 -8.65
CA ASP A 86 5.32 -8.68 -10.10
C ASP A 86 4.37 -7.53 -10.41
N ALA A 87 3.27 -7.42 -9.66
CA ALA A 87 2.34 -6.31 -9.79
C ALA A 87 3.00 -4.95 -9.51
N VAL A 88 3.85 -4.88 -8.48
CA VAL A 88 4.66 -3.70 -8.17
C VAL A 88 5.70 -3.44 -9.25
N HIS A 89 6.41 -4.47 -9.71
CA HIS A 89 7.45 -4.34 -10.73
C HIS A 89 6.92 -3.76 -12.05
N ARG A 90 5.69 -4.12 -12.44
CA ARG A 90 4.98 -3.54 -13.60
C ARG A 90 4.76 -2.03 -13.50
N VAL A 91 4.79 -1.46 -12.29
CA VAL A 91 4.60 -0.03 -12.01
C VAL A 91 5.95 0.66 -11.77
N ARG A 92 6.86 -0.02 -11.06
CA ARG A 92 8.16 0.52 -10.71
C ARG A 92 9.18 -0.61 -10.70
N ASN A 93 10.21 -0.47 -11.54
CA ASN A 93 11.25 -1.49 -11.65
C ASN A 93 11.89 -1.77 -10.28
N LEU A 94 11.78 -3.04 -9.88
CA LEU A 94 12.45 -3.62 -8.73
C LEU A 94 13.64 -4.45 -9.19
N SER A 95 14.80 -4.27 -8.56
CA SER A 95 15.96 -5.13 -8.77
C SER A 95 15.75 -6.52 -8.16
N ALA A 96 16.53 -7.49 -8.61
CA ALA A 96 16.50 -8.84 -8.02
C ALA A 96 16.86 -8.83 -6.52
N ALA A 97 17.75 -7.93 -6.10
CA ALA A 97 18.12 -7.79 -4.69
C ALA A 97 16.96 -7.22 -3.85
N GLU A 98 16.26 -6.20 -4.35
CA GLU A 98 15.07 -5.62 -3.71
C GLU A 98 13.95 -6.64 -3.57
N ARG A 99 13.71 -7.45 -4.62
CA ARG A 99 12.70 -8.52 -4.58
C ARG A 99 13.04 -9.57 -3.53
N ARG A 100 14.29 -10.04 -3.51
CA ARG A 100 14.76 -11.03 -2.53
C ARG A 100 14.68 -10.51 -1.11
N GLU A 101 14.99 -9.24 -0.89
CA GLU A 101 14.87 -8.58 0.42
C GLU A 101 13.41 -8.65 0.91
N VAL A 102 12.45 -8.17 0.11
CA VAL A 102 11.02 -8.18 0.49
C VAL A 102 10.50 -9.61 0.72
N LEU A 103 10.87 -10.56 -0.16
CA LEU A 103 10.45 -11.96 -0.02
C LEU A 103 10.97 -12.61 1.26
N SER A 104 12.15 -12.21 1.74
CA SER A 104 12.72 -12.74 2.99
C SER A 104 11.85 -12.43 4.21
N TRP A 105 11.02 -11.38 4.13
CA TRP A 105 10.12 -10.97 5.20
C TRP A 105 8.84 -11.80 5.23
N SER A 106 8.41 -12.36 4.10
CA SER A 106 7.15 -13.10 3.97
C SER A 106 7.23 -14.58 4.38
N ALA A 107 8.28 -14.99 5.11
CA ALA A 107 8.49 -16.38 5.47
C ALA A 107 7.32 -16.93 6.31
N PRO A 108 6.61 -17.99 5.86
CA PRO A 108 5.50 -18.54 6.60
C PRO A 108 6.00 -19.11 7.94
N PRO A 109 5.25 -18.93 9.04
CA PRO A 109 5.61 -19.53 10.32
C PRO A 109 5.63 -21.06 10.21
N SER A 110 6.52 -21.71 10.95
CA SER A 110 6.56 -23.18 11.01
C SER A 110 5.27 -23.73 11.64
N PHE A 111 4.85 -24.93 11.20
CA PHE A 111 3.73 -25.68 11.79
C PHE A 111 4.07 -26.01 13.26
N GLY A 112 3.72 -25.12 14.19
CA GLY A 112 4.07 -25.24 15.61
C GLY A 112 4.47 -23.91 16.28
N ALA A 113 4.71 -22.85 15.51
CA ALA A 113 4.95 -21.52 16.03
C ALA A 113 3.63 -20.90 16.54
N GLY A 114 3.24 -21.24 17.76
CA GLY A 114 2.02 -20.77 18.40
C GLY A 114 1.88 -19.24 18.34
N GLY A 115 1.05 -18.75 17.43
CA GLY A 115 0.56 -17.37 17.36
C GLY A 115 1.62 -16.26 17.30
N ARG A 116 2.89 -16.56 17.00
CA ARG A 116 3.92 -15.53 16.86
C ARG A 116 3.56 -14.59 15.70
N ALA A 117 3.86 -13.30 15.88
CA ALA A 117 3.68 -12.28 14.85
C ALA A 117 4.32 -12.75 13.54
N ALA A 118 3.65 -12.45 12.42
CA ALA A 118 4.17 -12.76 11.09
C ALA A 118 5.61 -12.25 10.97
N VAL A 119 6.49 -13.07 10.40
CA VAL A 119 7.85 -12.65 10.08
C VAL A 119 7.77 -11.36 9.28
N GLY A 120 8.66 -10.41 9.56
CA GLY A 120 8.74 -9.18 8.78
C GLY A 120 7.65 -8.13 9.03
N LEU A 121 6.77 -8.30 10.02
CA LEU A 121 5.86 -7.23 10.43
C LEU A 121 6.65 -5.95 10.77
N GLY A 122 6.27 -4.83 10.17
CA GLY A 122 6.96 -3.55 10.32
C GLY A 122 8.12 -3.33 9.34
N ASN A 123 8.55 -4.34 8.58
CA ASN A 123 9.54 -4.16 7.52
C ASN A 123 8.88 -3.58 6.26
N PHE A 124 9.53 -2.58 5.66
CA PHE A 124 9.12 -2.01 4.39
C PHE A 124 10.33 -1.69 3.52
N LEU A 125 10.16 -1.82 2.20
CA LEU A 125 11.09 -1.28 1.21
C LEU A 125 10.56 0.08 0.75
N LEU A 126 11.32 1.15 1.00
CA LEU A 126 11.04 2.49 0.48
C LEU A 126 11.67 2.66 -0.91
N LYS A 127 10.85 2.77 -1.93
CA LYS A 127 11.28 2.92 -3.33
C LYS A 127 10.92 4.32 -3.85
N VAL A 128 11.94 5.16 -4.06
CA VAL A 128 11.78 6.56 -4.50
C VAL A 128 12.22 6.73 -5.96
N GLY A 129 11.24 6.91 -6.86
CA GLY A 129 11.51 6.95 -8.30
C GLY A 129 12.31 5.72 -8.77
N SER A 130 13.36 5.95 -9.57
CA SER A 130 14.23 4.88 -10.09
C SER A 130 15.41 4.52 -9.18
N ARG A 131 15.53 5.14 -8.00
CA ARG A 131 16.66 4.90 -7.09
C ARG A 131 16.60 3.48 -6.49
N PRO A 132 17.74 2.94 -6.03
CA PRO A 132 17.74 1.77 -5.17
C PRO A 132 16.82 2.00 -3.96
N GLY A 133 16.03 0.98 -3.64
CA GLY A 133 15.13 0.98 -2.50
C GLY A 133 15.91 0.88 -1.19
N ILE A 134 15.34 1.45 -0.14
CA ILE A 134 15.93 1.45 1.21
C ILE A 134 15.03 0.60 2.11
N PRO A 135 15.51 -0.53 2.66
CA PRO A 135 14.77 -1.27 3.66
C PRO A 135 14.71 -0.47 4.96
N VAL A 136 13.53 -0.40 5.56
CA VAL A 136 13.27 0.26 6.85
C VAL A 136 12.44 -0.65 7.74
N HIS A 137 12.62 -0.49 9.05
CA HIS A 137 11.79 -1.14 10.05
C HIS A 137 11.01 -0.08 10.82
N LEU A 138 9.70 -0.26 10.92
CA LEU A 138 8.81 0.57 11.71
C LEU A 138 8.57 -0.08 13.07
N GLU A 139 8.90 0.64 14.13
CA GLU A 139 8.57 0.25 15.50
C GLU A 139 7.31 0.98 15.94
N PRO A 140 6.14 0.31 15.97
CA PRO A 140 4.91 0.95 16.40
C PRO A 140 4.98 1.32 17.88
N THR A 141 4.46 2.49 18.21
CA THR A 141 4.28 2.92 19.59
C THR A 141 3.36 1.97 20.35
N SER A 142 3.40 2.00 21.68
CA SER A 142 2.53 1.17 22.52
C SER A 142 1.03 1.36 22.22
N THR A 143 0.62 2.56 21.79
CA THR A 143 -0.76 2.86 21.39
C THR A 143 -1.13 2.22 20.06
N GLU A 144 -0.25 2.32 19.06
CA GLU A 144 -0.46 1.69 17.74
C GLU A 144 -0.51 0.17 17.84
N GLN A 145 0.33 -0.44 18.69
CA GLN A 145 0.29 -1.88 18.94
C GLN A 145 -1.06 -2.35 19.50
N ARG A 146 -1.72 -1.55 20.36
CA ARG A 146 -3.06 -1.88 20.87
C ARG A 146 -4.13 -1.77 19.80
N LEU A 147 -4.07 -0.73 18.96
CA LEU A 147 -5.04 -0.51 17.87
C LEU A 147 -4.87 -1.54 16.75
N GLY A 148 -3.64 -1.96 16.45
CA GLY A 148 -3.31 -2.92 15.40
C GLY A 148 -3.51 -4.39 15.78
N ASN A 149 -3.96 -4.71 17.00
CA ASN A 149 -4.15 -6.09 17.43
C ASN A 149 -5.46 -6.69 16.87
N THR A 150 -5.44 -7.10 15.60
CA THR A 150 -6.53 -7.86 14.97
C THR A 150 -6.64 -9.31 15.46
N ASN A 151 -5.57 -9.83 16.09
CA ASN A 151 -5.56 -11.18 16.68
C ASN A 151 -6.47 -11.32 17.90
N ALA A 152 -6.85 -10.21 18.56
CA ALA A 152 -7.81 -10.22 19.67
C ALA A 152 -9.14 -10.90 19.30
N ARG A 153 -9.55 -10.86 18.02
CA ARG A 153 -10.76 -11.52 17.52
C ARG A 153 -10.69 -13.05 17.55
N TRP A 154 -9.50 -13.63 17.49
CA TRP A 154 -9.30 -15.09 17.48
C TRP A 154 -9.07 -15.67 18.87
N VAL A 155 -8.64 -14.86 19.84
CA VAL A 155 -8.41 -15.29 21.23
C VAL A 155 -9.72 -15.41 22.01
N MET A 156 -10.74 -14.62 21.67
CA MET A 156 -12.05 -14.59 22.35
C MET A 156 -12.95 -15.81 22.08
N ASN A 157 -12.56 -16.74 21.21
CA ASN A 157 -13.39 -17.89 20.81
C ASN A 157 -12.85 -19.25 21.32
N ARG A 158 -11.98 -19.23 22.34
CA ARG A 158 -11.60 -20.42 23.12
C ARG A 158 -12.30 -20.38 24.49
N GLY A 159 -13.62 -20.45 24.46
CA GLY A 159 -14.46 -20.79 25.60
C GLY A 159 -14.82 -22.26 25.54
#